data_AF-A0AAD3AMD1-F1
#
_entry.id   AF-A0AAD3AMD1-F1
#
_cell.length_a   1.000
_cell.length_b   1.000
_cell.length_c   1.000
_cell.angle_alpha   90.00
_cell.angle_beta   90.00
_cell.angle_gamma   90.00
#
_symmetry.space_group_name_H-M   'P 1'
#
loop_
_entity.id
_entity.type
_entity.pdbx_description
1 polymer ?
#
loop_
_entity_poly.entity_id
_entity_poly.type
_entity_poly.pdbx_seq_one_letter_code
_entity_poly.pdbx_strand_id
1 'polypeptide(L)'
;LSAVWASETSQLALVVHHLAVDGVSWRTLIEDINIAWAQHQGGQEIALPVPGTSFARWSSILAEYAKSPAVVAAAAAWQQVVATPAVLPAVGPDDTYASAGQLSASLDVETTRLLLGEVPAAFHAGVQDILLIAFGLACTEFVGGGAPIGIDVEGHGRHEEIASGVDLSRTVGWFTTKYPVALRM
;
A
#
# COMPACT_ATOMS: atom_id res chain seq x y z
N LEU A 1 8.37 -18.30 4.64
CA LEU A 1 7.14 -18.33 5.45
C LEU A 1 7.44 -19.16 6.68
N SER A 2 7.15 -18.61 7.86
CA SER A 2 7.26 -19.30 9.14
C SER A 2 5.92 -19.20 9.85
N ALA A 3 5.48 -20.29 10.47
CA ALA A 3 4.23 -20.35 11.23
C ALA A 3 4.52 -20.96 12.60
N VAL A 4 4.00 -20.34 13.66
CA VAL A 4 4.16 -20.80 15.05
C VAL A 4 2.80 -20.81 15.72
N TRP A 5 2.40 -21.97 16.25
CA TRP A 5 1.20 -22.12 17.05
C TRP A 5 1.56 -22.07 18.55
N ALA A 6 1.03 -21.07 19.25
CA ALA A 6 1.11 -20.98 20.71
C ALA A 6 -0.14 -21.63 21.32
N SER A 7 0.00 -22.89 21.76
CA SER A 7 -1.12 -23.68 22.30
C SER A 7 -1.74 -23.08 23.56
N GLU A 8 -0.94 -22.45 24.42
CA GLU A 8 -1.40 -21.85 25.67
C GLU A 8 -2.37 -20.68 25.47
N THR A 9 -2.14 -19.87 24.43
CA THR A 9 -2.97 -18.70 24.09
C THR A 9 -3.91 -18.94 22.91
N SER A 10 -3.82 -20.11 22.27
CA SER A 10 -4.51 -20.43 21.01
C SER A 10 -4.26 -19.39 19.92
N GLN A 11 -3.01 -18.93 19.80
CA GLN A 11 -2.60 -17.92 18.82
C GLN A 11 -1.71 -18.51 17.74
N LEU A 12 -1.99 -18.13 16.49
CA LEU A 12 -1.16 -18.45 15.34
C LEU A 12 -0.36 -17.20 14.94
N ALA A 13 0.96 -17.28 14.99
CA ALA A 13 1.85 -16.28 14.42
C ALA A 13 2.28 -16.73 13.01
N LEU A 14 2.04 -15.88 12.01
CA LEU A 14 2.48 -16.08 10.63
C LEU A 14 3.47 -14.98 10.24
N VAL A 15 4.64 -15.38 9.75
CA VAL A 15 5.69 -14.48 9.33
C VAL A 15 6.06 -14.77 7.88
N VAL A 16 5.86 -13.78 7.02
CA VAL A 16 6.24 -13.82 5.61
C VAL A 16 7.19 -12.67 5.34
N HIS A 17 8.30 -12.96 4.66
CA HIS A 17 9.25 -11.93 4.27
C HIS A 17 8.56 -10.94 3.32
N HIS A 18 8.75 -9.63 3.52
CA HIS A 18 7.98 -8.60 2.81
C HIS A 18 8.13 -8.66 1.28
N LEU A 19 9.25 -9.19 0.76
CA LEU A 19 9.44 -9.49 -0.67
C LEU A 19 8.35 -10.39 -1.30
N ALA A 20 7.59 -11.13 -0.49
CA ALA A 20 6.58 -12.08 -0.96
C ALA A 20 5.15 -11.73 -0.51
N VAL A 21 4.93 -10.59 0.15
CA VAL A 21 3.61 -10.23 0.70
C VAL A 21 3.42 -8.72 0.78
N ASP A 22 2.17 -8.27 0.68
CA ASP A 22 1.74 -6.89 0.96
C ASP A 22 0.42 -6.87 1.74
N GLY A 23 -0.07 -5.68 2.08
CA GLY A 23 -1.31 -5.51 2.84
C GLY A 23 -2.55 -6.11 2.17
N VAL A 24 -2.60 -6.19 0.84
CA VAL A 24 -3.71 -6.81 0.10
C VAL A 24 -3.59 -8.34 0.15
N SER A 25 -2.38 -8.86 -0.01
CA SER A 25 -2.07 -10.29 0.05
C SER A 25 -2.46 -10.92 1.38
N TRP A 26 -2.31 -10.18 2.50
CA TRP A 26 -2.75 -10.66 3.81
C TRP A 26 -4.26 -10.95 3.87
N ARG A 27 -5.10 -10.18 3.17
CA ARG A 27 -6.54 -10.46 3.12
C ARG A 27 -6.82 -11.79 2.42
N THR A 28 -6.18 -12.03 1.27
CA THR A 28 -6.28 -13.30 0.54
C THR A 28 -5.78 -14.47 1.38
N LEU A 29 -4.62 -14.33 2.03
CA LEU A 29 -4.04 -15.39 2.88
C LEU A 29 -4.96 -15.73 4.05
N ILE A 30 -5.51 -14.73 4.75
CA ILE A 30 -6.41 -14.95 5.89
C ILE A 30 -7.73 -15.59 5.42
N GLU A 31 -8.28 -15.15 4.28
CA GLU A 31 -9.46 -15.77 3.69
C GLU A 31 -9.22 -17.25 3.34
N ASP A 32 -8.13 -17.56 2.65
CA ASP A 32 -7.78 -18.93 2.26
C ASP A 32 -7.52 -19.83 3.47
N ILE A 33 -6.88 -19.32 4.53
CA ILE A 33 -6.70 -20.05 5.78
C ILE A 33 -8.05 -20.40 6.41
N ASN A 34 -9.00 -19.45 6.44
CA ASN A 34 -10.33 -19.69 6.99
C ASN A 34 -11.12 -20.71 6.15
N ILE A 35 -11.03 -20.65 4.82
CA ILE A 35 -11.65 -21.64 3.91
C ILE A 35 -11.07 -23.03 4.18
N ALA A 36 -9.75 -23.16 4.16
CA ALA A 36 -9.06 -24.43 4.39
C ALA A 36 -9.37 -25.00 5.78
N TRP A 37 -9.44 -24.15 6.81
CA TRP A 37 -9.78 -24.57 8.16
C TRP A 37 -11.21 -25.09 8.26
N ALA A 38 -12.18 -24.41 7.66
CA ALA A 38 -13.57 -24.85 7.64
C ALA A 38 -13.75 -26.19 6.90
N GLN A 39 -13.09 -26.35 5.74
CA GLN A 39 -13.09 -27.60 4.98
C GLN A 39 -12.47 -28.74 5.79
N HIS A 40 -11.31 -28.49 6.42
CA HIS A 40 -10.62 -29.48 7.26
C HIS A 40 -11.49 -29.94 8.44
N GLN A 41 -12.08 -28.99 9.19
CA GLN A 41 -12.98 -29.30 10.30
C GLN A 41 -14.24 -30.06 9.86
N GLY A 42 -14.68 -29.86 8.62
CA GLY A 42 -15.79 -30.58 8.01
C GLY A 42 -15.43 -31.95 7.42
N GLY A 43 -14.16 -32.37 7.48
CA GLY A 43 -13.69 -33.61 6.85
C GLY A 43 -13.71 -33.57 5.32
N GLN A 44 -13.74 -32.38 4.73
CA GLN A 44 -13.71 -32.16 3.28
C GLN A 44 -12.26 -32.07 2.79
N GLU A 45 -12.05 -32.41 1.52
CA GLU A 45 -10.77 -32.12 0.84
C GLU A 45 -10.59 -30.59 0.74
N ILE A 46 -9.37 -30.10 1.01
CA ILE A 46 -9.08 -28.67 0.94
C ILE A 46 -9.00 -28.25 -0.52
N ALA A 47 -9.92 -27.36 -0.92
CA ALA A 47 -9.98 -26.78 -2.25
C ALA A 47 -10.08 -25.26 -2.14
N LEU A 48 -9.01 -24.57 -2.54
CA LEU A 48 -8.92 -23.11 -2.50
C LEU A 48 -9.28 -22.48 -3.86
N PRO A 49 -9.77 -21.22 -3.88
CA PRO A 49 -9.98 -20.51 -5.14
C PRO A 49 -8.68 -20.36 -5.95
N VAL A 50 -8.77 -20.58 -7.25
CA VAL A 50 -7.60 -20.50 -8.15
C VAL A 50 -7.23 -19.02 -8.39
N PRO A 51 -5.95 -18.62 -8.26
CA PRO A 51 -5.53 -17.27 -8.60
C PRO A 51 -5.55 -17.04 -10.11
N GLY A 52 -5.96 -15.85 -10.55
CA GLY A 52 -6.04 -15.50 -11.97
C GLY A 52 -4.67 -15.36 -12.65
N THR A 53 -3.90 -14.34 -12.26
CA THR A 53 -2.58 -14.01 -12.86
C THR A 53 -1.47 -14.18 -11.84
N SER A 54 -0.49 -15.03 -12.14
CA SER A 54 0.66 -15.23 -11.24
C SER A 54 1.54 -13.98 -11.12
N PHE A 55 2.23 -13.83 -9.98
CA PHE A 55 3.18 -12.72 -9.77
C PHE A 55 4.29 -12.71 -10.84
N ALA A 56 4.76 -13.88 -11.28
CA ALA A 56 5.75 -13.99 -12.35
C ALA A 56 5.23 -13.44 -13.68
N ARG A 57 3.99 -13.81 -14.07
CA ARG A 57 3.35 -13.27 -15.28
C ARG A 57 3.17 -11.77 -15.18
N TRP A 58 2.70 -11.28 -14.03
CA TRP A 58 2.55 -9.83 -13.79
C TRP A 58 3.89 -9.09 -13.91
N SER A 59 4.96 -9.62 -13.32
CA SER A 59 6.30 -9.04 -13.42
C SER A 59 6.78 -8.95 -14.87
N SER A 60 6.52 -9.97 -15.71
CA SER A 60 6.86 -9.93 -17.13
C SER A 60 6.05 -8.88 -17.89
N ILE A 61 4.76 -8.75 -17.59
CA ILE A 61 3.90 -7.72 -18.19
C ILE A 61 4.41 -6.32 -17.85
N LEU A 62 4.74 -6.07 -16.57
CA LEU A 62 5.29 -4.79 -16.13
C LEU A 62 6.63 -4.47 -16.79
N ALA A 63 7.51 -5.46 -16.96
CA ALA A 63 8.80 -5.27 -17.63
C ALA A 63 8.66 -4.82 -19.09
N GLU A 64 7.63 -5.30 -19.80
CA GLU A 64 7.32 -4.82 -21.15
C GLU A 64 6.61 -3.46 -21.12
N TYR A 65 5.65 -3.26 -20.23
CA TYR A 65 4.92 -2.00 -20.09
C TYR A 65 5.85 -0.81 -19.76
N ALA A 66 6.89 -1.05 -18.96
CA ALA A 66 7.89 -0.04 -18.60
C ALA A 66 8.62 0.57 -19.81
N LYS A 67 8.64 -0.13 -20.95
CA LYS A 67 9.26 0.33 -22.20
C LYS A 67 8.29 1.09 -23.10
N SER A 68 7.01 1.20 -22.71
CA SER A 68 5.98 1.82 -23.54
C SER A 68 6.24 3.31 -23.74
N PRO A 69 5.89 3.89 -24.91
CA PRO A 69 6.07 5.32 -25.16
C PRO A 69 5.35 6.21 -24.14
N ALA A 70 4.20 5.76 -23.62
CA ALA A 70 3.44 6.49 -22.60
C ALA A 70 4.23 6.63 -21.28
N VAL A 71 4.89 5.56 -20.83
CA VAL A 71 5.74 5.58 -19.63
C VAL A 71 6.96 6.47 -19.86
N VAL A 72 7.63 6.35 -21.01
CA VAL A 72 8.80 7.18 -21.35
C VAL A 72 8.42 8.67 -21.41
N ALA A 73 7.26 9.01 -21.96
CA ALA A 73 6.78 10.38 -22.04
C ALA A 73 6.55 11.03 -20.68
N ALA A 74 6.29 10.25 -19.62
CA ALA A 74 6.10 10.77 -18.27
C ALA A 74 7.40 11.24 -17.59
N ALA A 75 8.57 10.91 -18.14
CA ALA A 75 9.86 11.18 -17.50
C ALA A 75 10.08 12.67 -17.16
N ALA A 76 9.71 13.59 -18.06
CA ALA A 76 9.86 15.03 -17.83
C ALA A 76 8.99 15.54 -16.68
N ALA A 77 7.76 15.01 -16.53
CA ALA A 77 6.89 15.35 -15.42
C ALA A 77 7.48 14.84 -14.10
N TRP A 78 7.97 13.60 -14.08
CA TRP A 78 8.61 13.03 -12.89
C TRP A 78 9.87 13.80 -12.47
N GLN A 79 10.68 14.27 -13.43
CA GLN A 79 11.84 15.13 -13.15
C GLN A 79 11.47 16.42 -12.41
N GLN A 80 10.32 17.01 -12.71
CA GLN A 80 9.83 18.19 -12.00
C GLN A 80 9.38 17.86 -10.58
N VAL A 81 8.72 16.71 -10.39
CA VAL A 81 8.25 16.28 -9.07
C VAL A 81 9.43 16.00 -8.13
N VAL A 82 10.43 15.22 -8.58
CA VAL A 82 11.61 14.88 -7.76
C VAL A 82 12.55 16.05 -7.49
N ALA A 83 12.42 17.16 -8.23
CA ALA A 83 13.15 18.39 -7.96
C ALA A 83 12.62 19.15 -6.73
N THR A 84 11.49 18.72 -6.15
CA THR A 84 10.94 19.29 -4.92
C THR A 84 11.88 18.99 -3.75
N PRO A 85 12.38 20.02 -3.03
CA PRO A 85 13.32 19.81 -1.94
C PRO A 85 12.66 19.06 -0.78
N ALA A 86 13.48 18.27 -0.06
CA ALA A 86 13.06 17.67 1.20
C ALA A 86 12.81 18.76 2.24
N VAL A 87 11.72 18.60 2.99
CA VAL A 87 11.29 19.56 4.01
C VAL A 87 11.91 19.24 5.38
N LEU A 88 12.27 17.98 5.60
CA LEU A 88 12.94 17.51 6.82
C LEU A 88 14.45 17.30 6.58
N PRO A 89 15.28 17.38 7.63
CA PRO A 89 16.69 17.02 7.55
C PRO A 89 16.89 15.59 7.03
N ALA A 90 18.01 15.36 6.36
CA ALA A 90 18.40 14.01 5.96
C ALA A 90 18.65 13.13 7.20
N VAL A 91 18.30 11.85 7.09
CA VAL A 91 18.57 10.84 8.12
C VAL A 91 20.09 10.64 8.29
N GLY A 92 20.52 10.55 9.54
CA GLY A 92 21.89 10.24 9.93
C GLY A 92 22.16 8.73 10.02
N PRO A 93 23.43 8.32 10.22
CA PRO A 93 23.80 6.90 10.32
C PRO A 93 23.20 6.18 11.54
N ASP A 94 22.82 6.92 12.58
CA ASP A 94 22.23 6.38 13.81
C ASP A 94 20.69 6.27 13.75
N ASP A 95 20.07 6.77 12.67
CA ASP A 95 18.63 6.70 12.43
C ASP A 95 18.25 5.32 11.87
N THR A 96 18.23 4.33 12.76
CA THR A 96 17.87 2.94 12.45
C THR A 96 16.43 2.63 12.88
N TYR A 97 15.85 1.56 12.33
CA TYR A 97 14.53 1.10 12.77
C TYR A 97 14.50 0.72 14.27
N ALA A 98 15.65 0.33 14.84
CA ALA A 98 15.76 -0.03 16.26
C ALA A 98 15.61 1.19 17.19
N SER A 99 15.98 2.39 16.73
CA SER A 99 15.87 3.65 17.47
C SER A 99 14.65 4.49 17.08
N ALA A 100 13.91 4.09 16.04
CA ALA A 100 12.74 4.79 15.57
C ALA A 100 11.63 4.83 16.64
N GLY A 101 11.18 6.04 17.00
CA GLY A 101 9.99 6.24 17.82
C GLY A 101 8.71 6.12 16.99
N GLN A 102 7.60 5.79 17.65
CA GLN A 102 6.27 5.79 17.03
C GLN A 102 5.30 6.62 17.88
N LEU A 103 4.67 7.60 17.24
CA LEU A 103 3.51 8.31 17.77
C LEU A 103 2.29 7.92 16.94
N SER A 104 1.16 7.69 17.59
CA SER A 104 -0.09 7.36 16.92
C SER A 104 -1.24 8.15 17.52
N ALA A 105 -2.13 8.62 16.66
CA ALA A 105 -3.37 9.29 17.02
C ALA A 105 -4.54 8.56 16.35
N SER A 106 -5.74 8.72 16.90
CA SER A 106 -6.94 8.09 16.36
C SER A 106 -8.06 9.11 16.28
N LEU A 107 -8.85 9.01 15.21
CA LEU A 107 -10.07 9.77 15.04
C LEU A 107 -11.21 9.04 15.76
N ASP A 108 -12.17 9.81 16.28
CA ASP A 108 -13.41 9.23 16.79
C ASP A 108 -14.27 8.65 15.65
N VAL A 109 -15.27 7.85 16.03
CA VAL A 109 -16.14 7.13 15.10
C VAL A 109 -16.92 8.07 14.18
N GLU A 110 -17.35 9.24 14.68
CA GLU A 110 -18.11 10.20 13.89
C GLU A 110 -17.23 10.83 12.81
N THR A 111 -16.04 11.30 13.18
CA THR A 111 -15.06 11.86 12.26
C THR A 111 -14.60 10.82 11.24
N THR A 112 -14.34 9.56 11.66
CA THR A 112 -14.00 8.47 10.73
C THR A 112 -15.13 8.19 9.74
N ARG A 113 -16.40 8.23 10.15
CA ARG A 113 -17.53 8.00 9.24
C ARG A 113 -17.62 9.08 8.17
N LEU A 114 -17.46 10.35 8.55
CA LEU A 114 -17.44 11.46 7.61
C LEU A 114 -16.30 11.32 6.60
N LEU A 115 -15.11 10.97 7.09
CA LEU A 115 -13.90 10.75 6.27
C LEU A 115 -14.05 9.59 5.27
N LEU A 116 -14.76 8.52 5.64
CA LEU A 116 -14.96 7.35 4.78
C LEU A 116 -16.14 7.49 3.79
N GLY A 117 -16.95 8.56 3.90
CA GLY A 117 -18.18 8.71 3.13
C GLY A 117 -18.40 10.13 2.61
N GLU A 118 -19.07 10.94 3.42
CA GLU A 118 -19.64 12.22 3.00
C GLU A 118 -18.61 13.23 2.51
N VAL A 119 -17.44 13.31 3.18
CA VAL A 119 -16.42 14.32 2.86
C VAL A 119 -15.77 14.06 1.49
N PRO A 120 -15.20 12.87 1.20
CA PRO A 120 -14.66 12.62 -0.14
C PRO A 120 -15.73 12.76 -1.25
N ALA A 121 -16.97 12.32 -0.99
CA ALA A 121 -18.06 12.41 -1.94
C ALA A 121 -18.39 13.86 -2.35
N ALA A 122 -18.36 14.81 -1.40
CA ALA A 122 -18.61 16.22 -1.67
C ALA A 122 -17.60 16.84 -2.67
N PHE A 123 -16.39 16.29 -2.74
CA PHE A 123 -15.30 16.79 -3.61
C PHE A 123 -15.01 15.87 -4.80
N HIS A 124 -15.80 14.81 -5.02
CA HIS A 124 -15.51 13.78 -6.02
C HIS A 124 -14.09 13.20 -5.87
N ALA A 125 -13.66 13.04 -4.63
CA ALA A 125 -12.33 12.61 -4.24
C ALA A 125 -12.37 11.25 -3.51
N GLY A 126 -11.22 10.63 -3.33
CA GLY A 126 -11.03 9.49 -2.45
C GLY A 126 -10.62 9.90 -1.04
N VAL A 127 -10.73 8.98 -0.08
CA VAL A 127 -10.25 9.20 1.29
C VAL A 127 -8.76 9.58 1.34
N GLN A 128 -7.96 9.02 0.44
CA GLN A 128 -6.53 9.33 0.31
C GLN A 128 -6.28 10.80 -0.02
N ASP A 129 -7.10 11.41 -0.88
CA ASP A 129 -6.94 12.82 -1.25
C ASP A 129 -7.17 13.72 -0.04
N ILE A 130 -8.21 13.42 0.75
CA ILE A 130 -8.52 14.16 1.98
C ILE A 130 -7.38 14.03 3.00
N LEU A 131 -6.83 12.82 3.16
CA LEU A 131 -5.70 12.57 4.06
C LEU A 131 -4.41 13.28 3.58
N LEU A 132 -4.14 13.31 2.27
CA LEU A 132 -3.00 14.02 1.69
C LEU A 132 -3.12 15.53 1.85
N ILE A 133 -4.32 16.10 1.71
CA ILE A 133 -4.59 17.52 1.97
C ILE A 133 -4.36 17.83 3.45
N ALA A 134 -4.93 17.03 4.36
CA ALA A 134 -4.73 17.22 5.80
C ALA A 134 -3.25 17.11 6.20
N PHE A 135 -2.52 16.15 5.62
CA PHE A 135 -1.09 16.00 5.80
C PHE A 135 -0.30 17.21 5.28
N GLY A 136 -0.62 17.70 4.08
CA GLY A 136 0.00 18.90 3.51
C GLY A 136 -0.18 20.13 4.40
N LEU A 137 -1.41 20.37 4.88
CA LEU A 137 -1.72 21.47 5.80
C LEU A 137 -0.93 21.37 7.11
N ALA A 138 -0.89 20.18 7.72
CA ALA A 138 -0.14 19.95 8.95
C ALA A 138 1.37 20.16 8.75
N CYS A 139 1.93 19.71 7.62
CA CYS A 139 3.34 19.95 7.29
C CYS A 139 3.63 21.44 7.08
N THR A 140 2.78 22.17 6.34
CA THR A 140 2.90 23.62 6.13
C THR A 140 2.90 24.38 7.45
N GLU A 141 1.99 24.03 8.38
CA GLU A 141 1.96 24.60 9.73
C GLU A 141 3.23 24.27 10.51
N PHE A 142 3.67 23.01 10.49
CA PHE A 142 4.84 22.54 11.23
C PHE A 142 6.15 23.20 10.79
N VAL A 143 6.35 23.39 9.48
CA VAL A 143 7.61 23.97 8.96
C VAL A 143 7.57 25.49 8.82
N GLY A 144 6.41 26.11 9.03
CA GLY A 144 6.25 27.56 9.03
C GLY A 144 6.43 28.22 7.65
N GLY A 145 6.05 27.54 6.56
CA GLY A 145 6.20 28.09 5.21
C GLY A 145 5.35 27.40 4.14
N GLY A 146 5.14 28.10 3.01
CA GLY A 146 4.32 27.63 1.86
C GLY A 146 5.13 27.04 0.71
N ALA A 147 6.36 26.58 0.95
CA ALA A 147 7.14 25.90 -0.08
C ALA A 147 6.50 24.54 -0.41
N PRO A 148 6.63 24.03 -1.65
CA PRO A 148 6.12 22.72 -2.00
C PRO A 148 6.73 21.61 -1.12
N ILE A 149 5.91 20.65 -0.70
CA ILE A 149 6.30 19.54 0.17
C ILE A 149 6.43 18.28 -0.68
N GLY A 150 7.63 17.73 -0.77
CA GLY A 150 7.89 16.44 -1.42
C GLY A 150 7.64 15.29 -0.45
N ILE A 151 6.78 14.34 -0.85
CA ILE A 151 6.55 13.09 -0.12
C ILE A 151 6.57 11.89 -1.05
N ASP A 152 6.86 10.73 -0.50
CA ASP A 152 6.59 9.47 -1.16
C ASP A 152 5.20 8.96 -0.79
N VAL A 153 4.40 8.60 -1.79
CA VAL A 153 3.08 7.99 -1.61
C VAL A 153 3.16 6.53 -2.02
N GLU A 154 2.59 5.66 -1.18
CA GLU A 154 2.44 4.24 -1.48
C GLU A 154 1.05 3.91 -2.02
N GLY A 155 1.01 3.08 -3.06
CA GLY A 155 -0.21 2.53 -3.64
C GLY A 155 -0.20 1.01 -3.59
N HIS A 156 -1.38 0.39 -3.77
CA HIS A 156 -1.48 -1.07 -3.78
C HIS A 156 -0.83 -1.73 -5.02
N GLY A 157 -0.64 -0.98 -6.11
CA GLY A 157 0.08 -1.41 -7.31
C GLY A 157 -0.55 -2.52 -8.16
N ARG A 158 -1.83 -2.83 -7.91
CA ARG A 158 -2.63 -3.82 -8.65
C ARG A 158 -3.43 -3.12 -9.76
N HIS A 159 -2.71 -2.69 -10.79
CA HIS A 159 -3.25 -1.94 -11.94
C HIS A 159 -3.61 -2.89 -13.08
N GLU A 160 -4.70 -3.65 -12.92
CA GLU A 160 -5.13 -4.67 -13.89
C GLU A 160 -5.41 -4.09 -15.28
N GLU A 161 -5.72 -2.80 -15.37
CA GLU A 161 -5.94 -2.06 -16.61
C GLU A 161 -4.71 -1.98 -17.53
N ILE A 162 -3.51 -2.30 -17.03
CA ILE A 162 -2.26 -2.28 -17.82
C ILE A 162 -2.27 -3.33 -18.93
N ALA A 163 -2.96 -4.46 -18.74
CA ALA A 163 -3.03 -5.51 -19.76
C ALA A 163 -4.36 -6.26 -19.70
N SER A 164 -4.89 -6.62 -20.87
CA SER A 164 -6.15 -7.38 -20.95
C SER A 164 -5.99 -8.80 -20.39
N GLY A 165 -7.04 -9.28 -19.72
CA GLY A 165 -7.06 -10.63 -19.14
C GLY A 165 -6.13 -10.82 -17.94
N VAL A 166 -5.74 -9.73 -17.27
CA VAL A 166 -5.07 -9.75 -15.98
C VAL A 166 -6.12 -9.77 -14.86
N ASP A 167 -5.87 -10.60 -13.86
CA ASP A 167 -6.64 -10.69 -12.61
C ASP A 167 -5.65 -10.93 -11.47
N LEU A 168 -5.44 -9.89 -10.66
CA LEU A 168 -4.55 -9.85 -9.51
C LEU A 168 -5.34 -9.91 -8.20
N SER A 169 -6.66 -10.08 -8.23
CA SER A 169 -7.53 -10.02 -7.04
C SER A 169 -7.12 -10.99 -5.93
N ARG A 170 -6.54 -12.14 -6.29
CA ARG A 170 -6.08 -13.18 -5.36
C ARG A 170 -4.58 -13.46 -5.42
N THR A 171 -3.80 -12.64 -6.11
CA THR A 171 -2.37 -12.93 -6.28
C THR A 171 -1.57 -12.45 -5.07
N VAL A 172 -0.92 -13.38 -4.37
CA VAL A 172 -0.01 -13.05 -3.27
C VAL A 172 1.35 -12.63 -3.82
N GLY A 173 1.87 -11.52 -3.29
CA GLY A 173 3.16 -10.95 -3.68
C GLY A 173 3.32 -9.55 -3.13
N TRP A 174 4.47 -8.92 -3.37
CA TRP A 174 4.68 -7.51 -3.04
C TRP A 174 4.37 -6.65 -4.27
N PHE A 175 3.18 -6.05 -4.30
CA PHE A 175 2.74 -5.20 -5.41
C PHE A 175 2.92 -3.71 -5.15
N THR A 176 3.21 -3.31 -3.90
CA THR A 176 3.25 -1.90 -3.47
C THR A 176 4.02 -1.03 -4.46
N THR A 177 3.33 -0.02 -5.00
CA THR A 177 3.98 1.04 -5.77
C THR A 177 4.39 2.15 -4.83
N LYS A 178 5.50 2.81 -5.13
CA LYS A 178 5.97 3.99 -4.42
C LYS A 178 6.30 5.07 -5.44
N TYR A 179 5.73 6.25 -5.29
CA TYR A 179 5.95 7.36 -6.20
C TYR A 179 5.98 8.71 -5.46
N PRO A 180 6.81 9.66 -5.92
CA PRO A 180 6.91 10.97 -5.28
C PRO A 180 5.70 11.84 -5.64
N VAL A 181 5.29 12.71 -4.73
CA VAL A 181 4.26 13.73 -4.93
C VAL A 181 4.78 15.05 -4.37
N ALA A 182 4.56 16.13 -5.13
CA ALA A 182 4.86 17.49 -4.71
C ALA A 182 3.56 18.20 -4.33
N LEU A 183 3.30 18.33 -3.03
CA LEU A 183 2.11 19.00 -2.50
C LEU A 183 2.34 20.52 -2.46
N ARG A 184 1.35 21.29 -2.93
CA ARG A 184 1.31 22.75 -2.81
C ARG A 184 0.01 23.13 -2.11
N MET A 185 0.14 23.78 -0.95
CA MET A 185 -0.99 24.26 -0.14
C MET A 185 -1.23 25.74 -0.38
#